data_AF-Q2FVC8-F1
#
_entry.id   AF-Q2FVC8-F1
#
_cell.length_a   1.000
_cell.length_b   1.000
_cell.length_c   1.000
_cell.angle_alpha   90.00
_cell.angle_beta   90.00
_cell.angle_gamma   90.00
#
_symmetry.space_group_name_H-M   'P 1'
#
loop_
_entity.id
_entity.type
_entity.pdbx_description
1 polymer ?
#
loop_
_entity_poly.entity_id
_entity_poly.type
_entity_poly.pdbx_seq_one_letter_code
_entity_poly.pdbx_strand_id
1 'polypeptide(L)'
;MFTTYKNINELENAYDEERKQLNDAFNQIDELRHQTRKKCEQMYDHFLYLKHKMNYSEDAMIRMTRIIESFDRETNQRIRHHEMKLEDYKDELRREYLKQSDRIEGDE
;
A
#
# COMPACT_ATOMS: atom_id res chain seq x y z
N MET A 1 -19.38 7.21 9.83
CA MET A 1 -19.09 5.80 10.21
C MET A 1 -19.48 5.49 11.65
N PHE A 2 -19.11 6.35 12.60
CA PHE A 2 -19.29 6.10 14.03
C PHE A 2 -20.60 6.63 14.65
N THR A 3 -21.50 7.18 13.84
CA THR A 3 -22.70 7.91 14.32
C THR A 3 -23.69 7.06 15.13
N THR A 4 -23.55 5.73 15.12
CA THR A 4 -24.42 4.80 15.86
C THR A 4 -23.96 4.56 17.30
N TYR A 5 -22.70 4.83 17.63
CA TYR A 5 -22.15 4.61 18.97
C TYR A 5 -22.54 5.76 19.90
N LYS A 6 -23.16 5.43 21.03
CA LYS A 6 -23.55 6.40 22.07
C LYS A 6 -22.69 6.30 23.33
N ASN A 7 -21.90 5.24 23.43
CA ASN A 7 -21.01 4.97 24.54
C ASN A 7 -19.56 5.14 24.07
N ILE A 8 -18.78 5.90 24.83
CA ILE A 8 -17.39 6.18 24.49
C ILE A 8 -16.54 4.91 24.38
N ASN A 9 -16.75 3.92 25.25
CA ASN A 9 -16.00 2.66 25.22
C ASN A 9 -16.29 1.86 23.94
N GLU A 10 -17.55 1.87 23.48
CA GLU A 10 -17.92 1.18 22.22
C GLU A 10 -17.33 1.90 21.01
N LEU A 11 -17.32 3.24 21.03
CA LEU A 11 -16.72 4.07 20.00
C LEU A 11 -15.20 3.83 19.91
N GLU A 12 -14.49 3.82 21.04
CA GLU A 12 -13.05 3.57 21.09
C GLU A 12 -12.69 2.18 20.58
N ASN A 13 -13.43 1.15 21.00
CA ASN A 13 -13.22 -0.21 20.52
C ASN A 13 -13.39 -0.31 19.00
N ALA A 14 -14.45 0.30 18.44
CA ALA A 14 -14.67 0.31 17.00
C ALA A 14 -13.57 1.07 16.24
N TYR A 15 -13.13 2.21 16.78
CA TYR A 15 -12.03 2.98 16.21
C TYR A 15 -10.72 2.19 16.22
N ASP A 16 -10.41 1.49 17.30
CA ASP A 16 -9.20 0.67 17.41
C ASP A 16 -9.23 -0.55 16.49
N GLU A 17 -10.39 -1.17 16.28
CA GLU A 17 -10.56 -2.24 15.28
C GLU A 17 -10.27 -1.75 13.86
N GLU A 18 -10.84 -0.61 13.47
CA GLU A 18 -10.58 0.01 12.17
C GLU A 18 -9.11 0.42 11.99
N ARG A 19 -8.48 0.96 13.03
CA ARG A 19 -7.05 1.27 13.01
C ARG A 19 -6.17 0.04 12.81
N LYS A 20 -6.53 -1.10 13.43
CA LYS A 20 -5.81 -2.36 13.21
C LYS A 20 -5.92 -2.81 11.76
N GLN A 21 -7.13 -2.80 11.19
CA GLN A 21 -7.34 -3.16 9.78
C GLN A 21 -6.57 -2.24 8.82
N LEU A 22 -6.57 -0.94 9.10
CA LEU A 22 -5.82 0.05 8.34
C LEU A 22 -4.30 -0.20 8.41
N ASN A 23 -3.76 -0.48 9.60
CA ASN A 23 -2.35 -0.82 9.77
C ASN A 23 -1.98 -2.10 9.02
N ASP A 24 -2.84 -3.12 9.05
CA ASP A 24 -2.64 -4.35 8.28
C ASP A 24 -2.62 -4.07 6.78
N ALA A 25 -3.47 -3.16 6.29
CA ALA A 25 -3.46 -2.74 4.88
C ALA A 25 -2.16 -2.00 4.50
N PHE A 26 -1.63 -1.13 5.37
CA PHE A 26 -0.32 -0.51 5.15
C PHE A 26 0.81 -1.53 5.13
N ASN A 27 0.82 -2.51 6.05
CA ASN A 27 1.80 -3.60 6.05
C ASN A 27 1.75 -4.41 4.75
N GLN A 28 0.55 -4.68 4.21
CA GLN A 28 0.39 -5.35 2.92
C GLN A 28 0.97 -4.53 1.77
N ILE A 29 0.82 -3.21 1.78
CA ILE A 29 1.44 -2.32 0.78
C ILE A 29 2.96 -2.41 0.83
N ASP A 30 3.55 -2.39 2.03
CA ASP A 30 5.01 -2.48 2.18
C ASP A 30 5.54 -3.85 1.75
N GLU A 31 4.81 -4.92 2.02
CA GLU A 31 5.11 -6.25 1.52
C GLU A 31 5.05 -6.29 -0.02
N LEU A 32 4.02 -5.69 -0.64
CA LEU A 32 3.91 -5.60 -2.10
C LEU A 32 5.07 -4.80 -2.73
N ARG A 33 5.54 -3.73 -2.08
CA ARG A 33 6.75 -2.99 -2.50
C ARG A 33 7.97 -3.88 -2.50
N HIS A 34 8.17 -4.63 -1.42
CA HIS A 34 9.30 -5.52 -1.27
C HIS A 34 9.28 -6.63 -2.35
N GLN A 35 8.12 -7.25 -2.56
CA GLN A 35 7.92 -8.27 -3.59
C GLN A 35 8.17 -7.74 -5.01
N THR A 36 7.67 -6.54 -5.31
CA THR A 36 7.87 -5.88 -6.63
C THR A 36 9.35 -5.67 -6.90
N ARG A 37 10.09 -5.13 -5.93
CA ARG A 37 11.54 -4.92 -6.05
C ARG A 37 12.27 -6.24 -6.29
N LYS A 38 12.00 -7.26 -5.46
CA LYS A 38 12.61 -8.58 -5.58
C LYS A 38 12.35 -9.20 -6.96
N LYS A 39 11.14 -9.03 -7.49
CA LYS A 39 10.77 -9.53 -8.82
C LYS A 39 11.55 -8.82 -9.93
N CYS A 40 11.73 -7.50 -9.84
CA CYS A 40 12.55 -6.74 -10.79
C CYS A 40 14.02 -7.20 -10.76
N GLU A 41 14.59 -7.39 -9.57
CA GLU A 41 15.95 -7.91 -9.37
C GLU A 41 16.09 -9.32 -9.99
N GLN A 42 15.16 -10.23 -9.71
CA GLN A 42 15.14 -11.57 -10.30
C GLN A 42 15.02 -11.57 -11.82
N MET A 43 14.19 -10.69 -12.38
CA MET A 43 14.07 -10.54 -13.83
C MET A 43 15.39 -10.07 -14.44
N TYR A 44 16.04 -9.10 -13.83
CA TYR A 44 17.33 -8.58 -14.28
C TYR A 44 18.42 -9.66 -14.24
N ASP A 45 18.55 -10.39 -13.13
CA ASP A 45 19.50 -11.49 -12.98
C ASP A 45 19.28 -12.60 -14.02
N HIS A 46 18.01 -12.94 -14.28
CA HIS A 46 17.65 -13.93 -15.29
C HIS A 46 18.10 -13.48 -16.69
N PHE A 47 17.92 -12.20 -17.03
CA PHE A 47 18.34 -11.69 -18.33
C PHE A 47 19.86 -11.60 -18.47
N LEU A 48 20.58 -11.23 -17.41
CA LEU A 48 22.03 -11.30 -17.41
C LEU A 48 22.52 -12.73 -17.66
N TYR A 49 21.91 -13.72 -17.01
CA TYR A 49 22.22 -15.12 -17.27
C TYR A 49 21.96 -15.52 -18.73
N LEU A 50 20.84 -15.11 -19.33
CA LEU A 50 20.56 -15.37 -20.73
C LEU A 50 21.54 -14.67 -21.68
N LYS A 51 21.96 -13.43 -21.38
CA LYS A 51 23.02 -12.72 -22.12
C LYS A 51 24.31 -13.54 -22.14
N HIS A 52 24.76 -13.99 -20.97
CA HIS A 52 26.02 -14.70 -20.83
C HIS A 52 25.99 -16.13 -21.38
N LYS A 53 24.88 -16.86 -21.21
CA LYS A 53 24.80 -18.28 -21.59
C LYS A 53 24.31 -18.51 -23.02
N MET A 54 23.44 -17.63 -23.52
CA MET A 54 22.74 -17.82 -24.80
C MET A 54 23.13 -16.79 -25.86
N ASN A 55 24.11 -15.92 -25.58
CA ASN A 55 24.56 -14.84 -26.47
C ASN A 55 23.41 -13.94 -26.96
N TYR A 56 22.48 -13.59 -26.05
CA TYR A 56 21.44 -12.61 -26.37
C TYR A 56 22.09 -11.29 -26.80
N SER A 57 21.51 -10.67 -27.83
CA SER A 57 22.02 -9.41 -28.38
C SER A 57 21.89 -8.26 -27.38
N GLU A 58 22.72 -7.23 -27.54
CA GLU A 58 22.59 -6.00 -26.77
C GLU A 58 21.23 -5.33 -26.98
N ASP A 59 20.66 -5.41 -28.20
CA ASP A 59 19.30 -4.92 -28.47
C ASP A 59 18.25 -5.65 -27.62
N ALA A 60 18.38 -6.98 -27.46
CA ALA A 60 17.48 -7.74 -26.61
C ALA A 60 17.60 -7.31 -25.13
N MET A 61 18.82 -7.09 -24.65
CA MET A 61 19.07 -6.56 -23.30
C MET A 61 18.43 -5.19 -23.09
N ILE A 62 18.61 -4.26 -24.03
CA ILE A 62 18.01 -2.92 -23.97
C ILE A 62 16.48 -3.00 -23.89
N ARG A 63 15.86 -3.87 -24.71
CA ARG A 63 14.40 -4.07 -24.68
C ARG A 63 13.94 -4.63 -23.34
N MET A 64 14.65 -5.61 -22.80
CA MET A 64 14.31 -6.24 -21.51
C MET A 64 14.43 -5.25 -20.35
N THR A 65 15.50 -4.45 -20.30
CA THR A 65 15.66 -3.39 -19.30
C THR A 65 14.48 -2.42 -19.34
N ARG A 66 14.08 -1.96 -20.53
CA ARG A 66 12.91 -1.07 -20.68
C ARG A 66 11.61 -1.71 -20.18
N ILE A 67 11.43 -3.03 -20.38
CA ILE A 67 10.25 -3.75 -19.87
C ILE A 67 10.27 -3.78 -18.33
N ILE A 68 11.41 -4.07 -17.71
CA ILE A 68 11.55 -4.06 -16.25
C ILE A 68 11.28 -2.66 -15.69
N GLU A 69 11.85 -1.62 -16.29
CA GLU A 69 11.64 -0.23 -15.87
C GLU A 69 10.18 0.22 -16.02
N SER A 70 9.49 -0.22 -17.08
CA SER A 70 8.06 0.06 -17.25
C SER A 70 7.23 -0.64 -16.19
N PHE A 71 7.52 -1.93 -15.94
CA PHE A 71 6.85 -2.71 -14.90
C PHE A 71 7.04 -2.08 -13.51
N ASP A 72 8.28 -1.77 -13.12
CA ASP A 72 8.58 -1.13 -11.84
C ASP A 72 7.83 0.20 -11.69
N ARG A 73 7.86 1.04 -12.73
CA ARG A 73 7.16 2.33 -12.73
C ARG A 73 5.64 2.16 -12.56
N GLU A 74 5.01 1.32 -13.36
CA GLU A 74 3.57 1.10 -13.32
C GLU A 74 3.13 0.51 -11.97
N THR A 75 3.86 -0.47 -11.45
CA THR A 75 3.55 -1.08 -10.15
C THR A 75 3.75 -0.08 -9.02
N ASN A 76 4.83 0.69 -9.02
CA ASN A 76 5.07 1.73 -8.01
C ASN A 76 4.01 2.85 -8.06
N GLN A 77 3.54 3.24 -9.24
CA GLN A 77 2.44 4.19 -9.37
C GLN A 77 1.14 3.66 -8.74
N ARG A 78 0.79 2.39 -9.01
CA ARG A 78 -0.39 1.76 -8.41
C ARG A 78 -0.27 1.66 -6.88
N ILE A 79 0.90 1.25 -6.38
CA ILE A 79 1.18 1.19 -4.95
C ILE A 79 0.99 2.55 -4.28
N ARG A 80 1.58 3.62 -4.85
CA ARG A 80 1.41 4.99 -4.32
C ARG A 80 -0.05 5.44 -4.33
N HIS A 81 -0.79 5.11 -5.38
CA HIS A 81 -2.22 5.43 -5.45
C HIS A 81 -3.02 4.73 -4.34
N HIS A 82 -2.69 3.48 -4.03
CA HIS A 82 -3.33 2.76 -2.91
C HIS A 82 -2.93 3.33 -1.55
N GLU A 83 -1.66 3.68 -1.36
CA GLU A 83 -1.18 4.33 -0.14
C GLU A 83 -1.88 5.67 0.11
N MET A 84 -2.04 6.51 -0.93
CA MET A 84 -2.78 7.77 -0.83
C MET A 84 -4.23 7.54 -0.36
N LYS A 85 -4.91 6.53 -0.91
CA LYS A 85 -6.28 6.19 -0.47
C LYS A 85 -6.34 5.73 0.98
N LEU A 86 -5.34 4.97 1.45
CA LEU A 86 -5.27 4.56 2.85
C LEU A 86 -5.00 5.75 3.78
N GLU A 87 -4.15 6.69 3.37
CA GLU A 87 -3.92 7.94 4.12
C GLU A 87 -5.19 8.82 4.16
N ASP A 88 -5.90 8.96 3.04
CA ASP A 88 -7.19 9.66 3.02
C ASP A 88 -8.21 9.00 3.96
N TYR A 89 -8.29 7.66 3.95
CA TYR A 89 -9.17 6.91 4.84
C TYR A 89 -8.76 7.04 6.31
N LYS A 90 -7.47 7.05 6.61
CA LYS A 90 -6.92 7.28 7.95
C LYS A 90 -7.34 8.62 8.52
N ASP A 91 -7.24 9.66 7.69
CA ASP A 91 -7.66 11.01 8.04
C ASP A 91 -9.17 11.09 8.25
N GLU A 92 -9.96 10.47 7.37
CA GLU A 92 -11.42 10.39 7.51
C GLU A 92 -11.82 9.68 8.80
N LEU A 93 -11.23 8.51 9.06
CA LEU A 93 -11.49 7.70 10.27
C LEU A 93 -11.22 8.51 11.54
N ARG A 94 -10.09 9.23 11.60
CA ARG A 94 -9.75 10.09 12.72
C ARG A 94 -10.75 11.24 12.90
N ARG A 95 -11.15 11.91 11.82
CA ARG A 95 -12.12 13.02 11.88
C ARG A 95 -13.49 12.55 12.37
N GLU A 96 -13.95 11.42 11.85
CA GLU A 96 -15.25 10.84 12.23
C GLU A 96 -15.25 10.35 13.68
N TYR A 97 -14.14 9.77 14.16
CA TYR A 97 -13.98 9.39 15.56
C TYR A 97 -14.05 10.61 16.49
N LEU A 98 -13.23 11.64 16.23
CA LEU A 98 -13.21 12.86 17.05
C LEU A 98 -14.59 13.53 17.09
N LYS A 99 -15.22 13.69 15.93
CA LYS A 99 -16.57 14.27 15.83
C LYS A 99 -17.62 13.50 16.62
N GLN A 100 -17.50 12.17 16.71
CA GLN A 100 -18.43 11.38 17.51
C GLN A 100 -18.07 11.40 18.99
N SER A 101 -16.78 11.41 19.35
CA SER A 101 -16.31 11.56 20.74
C SER A 101 -16.83 12.87 21.33
N ASP A 102 -16.64 13.99 20.62
CA ASP A 102 -17.09 15.32 21.03
C ASP A 102 -18.62 15.37 21.23
N ARG A 103 -19.40 14.58 20.46
CA ARG A 103 -20.85 14.49 20.62
C ARG A 103 -21.25 13.71 21.86
N ILE A 104 -20.58 12.59 22.13
CA ILE A 104 -20.87 11.77 23.31
C ILE A 104 -20.50 12.55 24.58
N GLU A 105 -19.33 13.18 24.61
CA GLU A 105 -18.87 13.98 25.76
C GLU A 105 -19.66 15.28 25.95
N GLY A 106 -20.19 15.86 24.87
CA GLY A 106 -21.03 17.07 24.94
C GLY A 106 -22.49 16.81 25.30
N ASP A 107 -22.95 15.55 25.18
CA ASP A 107 -24.30 15.13 25.54
C ASP A 107 -24.41 14.58 26.99
N GLU A 108 -23.29 14.49 27.73
CA GLU A 108 -23.21 14.18 29.18
C GLU A 108 -23.22 15.44 30.06
#